data_AF-A0A7V1AKQ9-F1
#
_entry.id   AF-A0A7V1AKQ9-F1
#
_cell.length_a   1.000
_cell.length_b   1.000
_cell.length_c   1.000
_cell.angle_alpha   90.00
_cell.angle_beta   90.00
_cell.angle_gamma   90.00
#
_symmetry.space_group_name_H-M   'P 1'
#
loop_
_entity.id
_entity.type
_entity.pdbx_description
1 polymer ?
#
loop_
_entity_poly.entity_id
_entity_poly.type
_entity_poly.pdbx_seq_one_letter_code
_entity_poly.pdbx_strand_id
1 'polypeptide(L)'
;MIILFFILMLIFLVYIFLPLMKEIYWPFTKKGELAEIQRNKKEGIRAISDIDFEFEVGKLTGEDYASTRDFLKRQAVPALEKERDFSKRLFSRPKKEITKGLKKAITGEVLRICGKKLSL
;
A
#
# COMPACT_ATOMS: atom_id res chain seq x y z
N MET A 1 33.13 -34.54 17.23
CA MET A 1 32.61 -34.30 15.86
C MET A 1 31.09 -34.19 15.80
N ILE A 2 30.34 -35.13 16.42
CA ILE A 2 28.87 -35.14 16.40
C ILE A 2 28.24 -33.85 16.97
N ILE A 3 28.74 -33.35 18.10
CA ILE A 3 28.25 -32.11 18.73
C ILE A 3 28.43 -30.90 17.80
N LEU A 4 29.56 -30.83 17.09
CA LEU A 4 29.85 -29.75 16.16
C LEU A 4 28.90 -29.77 14.95
N PHE A 5 28.52 -30.97 14.50
CA PHE A 5 27.52 -31.16 13.45
C PHE A 5 26.14 -30.63 13.88
N PHE A 6 25.69 -30.94 15.10
CA PHE A 6 24.41 -30.43 15.63
C PHE A 6 24.39 -28.90 15.75
N ILE A 7 25.50 -28.30 16.22
CA ILE A 7 25.62 -26.84 16.31
C ILE A 7 25.53 -26.21 14.92
N LEU A 8 26.24 -26.77 13.93
CA LEU A 8 26.18 -26.28 12.55
C LEU A 8 24.77 -26.39 11.97
N MET A 9 24.09 -27.51 12.22
CA MET A 9 22.71 -27.76 11.79
C MET A 9 21.75 -26.71 12.38
N LEU A 10 21.91 -26.39 13.66
CA LEU A 10 21.12 -25.37 14.34
C LEU A 10 21.35 -23.97 13.73
N ILE A 11 22.61 -23.63 13.42
CA ILE A 11 22.96 -22.36 12.78
C ILE A 11 22.30 -22.25 11.40
N PHE A 12 22.37 -23.32 10.59
CA PHE A 12 21.71 -23.35 9.28
C PHE A 12 20.19 -23.24 9.41
N LEU A 13 19.59 -23.92 10.38
CA LEU A 13 18.15 -23.85 10.63
C LEU A 13 17.71 -22.42 10.95
N VAL A 14 18.40 -21.75 11.87
CA VAL A 14 18.15 -20.34 12.21
C VAL A 14 18.41 -19.44 11.00
N TYR A 15 19.50 -19.66 10.27
CA TYR A 15 19.85 -18.88 9.09
C TYR A 15 18.79 -18.95 7.98
N ILE A 16 18.13 -20.09 7.80
CA ILE A 16 17.03 -20.27 6.83
C ILE A 16 15.71 -19.74 7.40
N PHE A 17 15.42 -19.92 8.69
CA PHE A 17 14.19 -19.46 9.32
C PHE A 17 14.11 -17.94 9.47
N LEU A 18 15.25 -17.27 9.69
CA LEU A 18 15.31 -15.83 9.93
C LEU A 18 14.84 -14.97 8.73
N PRO A 19 15.24 -15.23 7.47
CA PRO A 19 14.67 -14.55 6.31
C PRO A 19 13.20 -14.92 6.14
N LEU A 20 12.81 -16.18 6.34
CA LEU A 20 11.42 -16.61 6.19
C LEU A 20 10.46 -15.89 7.15
N MET A 21 10.87 -15.67 8.40
CA MET A 21 10.11 -14.87 9.38
C MET A 21 10.08 -13.37 9.05
N LYS A 22 11.12 -12.83 8.41
CA LYS A 22 11.14 -11.44 7.93
C LYS A 22 10.25 -11.25 6.69
N GLU A 23 10.12 -12.30 5.88
CA GLU A 23 9.34 -12.31 4.64
C GLU A 23 7.82 -12.47 4.86
N ILE A 24 7.38 -12.88 6.05
CA ILE A 24 5.96 -12.79 6.46
C ILE A 24 5.44 -11.33 6.38
N TYR A 25 6.33 -10.33 6.34
CA TYR A 25 6.00 -8.92 6.12
C TYR A 25 6.08 -8.49 4.63
N TRP A 26 5.56 -9.32 3.71
CA TRP A 26 5.57 -8.99 2.28
C TRP A 26 4.63 -7.80 1.98
N PRO A 27 5.12 -6.68 1.40
CA PRO A 27 4.30 -5.48 1.14
C PRO A 27 3.20 -5.68 0.09
N PHE A 28 3.16 -6.86 -0.55
CA PHE A 28 2.18 -7.19 -1.59
C PHE A 28 0.81 -7.54 -1.01
N THR A 29 0.71 -7.95 0.25
CA THR A 29 -0.58 -8.16 0.93
C THR A 29 -1.35 -6.84 1.02
N LYS A 30 -0.66 -5.73 1.34
CA LYS A 30 -1.23 -4.38 1.32
C LYS A 30 -1.54 -3.86 -0.07
N LYS A 31 -0.80 -4.31 -1.08
CA LYS A 31 -1.05 -3.96 -2.48
C LYS A 31 -2.34 -4.60 -2.99
N GLY A 32 -2.67 -5.80 -2.51
CA GLY A 32 -3.96 -6.46 -2.74
C GLY A 32 -5.13 -5.70 -2.14
N GLU A 33 -5.04 -5.34 -0.85
CA GLU A 33 -6.11 -4.59 -0.15
C GLU A 33 -6.39 -3.23 -0.80
N LEU A 34 -5.34 -2.46 -1.15
CA LEU A 34 -5.51 -1.18 -1.87
C LEU A 34 -6.10 -1.39 -3.27
N ALA A 35 -5.62 -2.40 -4.02
CA ALA A 35 -6.11 -2.68 -5.36
C ALA A 35 -7.60 -3.06 -5.35
N GLU A 36 -8.03 -3.82 -4.34
CA GLU A 36 -9.43 -4.17 -4.13
C GLU A 36 -10.29 -2.94 -3.81
N ILE A 37 -9.83 -2.07 -2.90
CA ILE A 37 -10.51 -0.82 -2.58
C ILE A 37 -10.65 0.08 -3.83
N GLN A 38 -9.58 0.22 -4.62
CA GLN A 38 -9.58 1.00 -5.85
C GLN A 38 -10.51 0.41 -6.91
N ARG A 39 -10.55 -0.93 -7.02
CA ARG A 39 -11.45 -1.64 -7.93
C ARG A 39 -12.91 -1.39 -7.56
N ASN A 40 -13.27 -1.57 -6.29
CA ASN A 40 -14.63 -1.36 -5.80
C ASN A 40 -15.10 0.09 -6.02
N LYS A 41 -14.22 1.07 -5.80
CA LYS A 41 -14.50 2.47 -6.13
C LYS A 41 -14.75 2.68 -7.63
N LYS A 42 -13.89 2.13 -8.47
CA LYS A 42 -14.01 2.27 -9.93
C LYS A 42 -15.31 1.65 -10.43
N GLU A 43 -15.68 0.48 -9.92
CA GLU A 43 -16.94 -0.20 -10.24
C GLU A 43 -18.15 0.63 -9.80
N GLY A 44 -18.14 1.17 -8.57
CA GLY A 44 -19.22 2.03 -8.08
C GLY A 44 -19.39 3.33 -8.88
N ILE A 45 -18.29 4.00 -9.24
CA ILE A 45 -18.33 5.21 -10.08
C ILE A 45 -18.85 4.87 -11.48
N ARG A 46 -18.41 3.75 -12.05
CA ARG A 46 -18.85 3.31 -13.38
C ARG A 46 -20.36 3.01 -13.38
N ALA A 47 -20.87 2.32 -12.37
CA ALA A 47 -22.30 2.03 -12.26
C ALA A 47 -23.14 3.31 -12.20
N ILE A 48 -22.68 4.34 -11.48
CA ILE A 48 -23.35 5.65 -11.45
C ILE A 48 -23.32 6.31 -12.84
N SER A 49 -22.16 6.28 -13.51
CA SER A 49 -22.01 6.84 -14.86
C SER A 49 -22.89 6.13 -15.90
N ASP A 50 -23.05 4.81 -15.78
CA ASP A 50 -23.88 4.02 -16.68
C ASP A 50 -25.36 4.41 -16.50
N ILE A 51 -25.84 4.57 -15.27
CA ILE A 51 -27.22 5.03 -14.99
C ILE A 51 -27.45 6.49 -15.41
N ASP A 52 -26.46 7.38 -15.20
CA ASP A 52 -26.54 8.76 -15.68
C ASP A 52 -26.69 8.79 -17.21
N PHE A 53 -25.95 7.94 -17.94
CA PHE A 53 -26.08 7.79 -19.39
C PHE A 53 -27.43 7.20 -19.81
N GLU A 54 -27.93 6.16 -19.13
CA GLU A 54 -29.23 5.57 -19.43
C GLU A 54 -30.38 6.56 -19.25
N PHE A 55 -30.29 7.43 -18.24
CA PHE A 55 -31.23 8.52 -18.05
C PHE A 55 -31.13 9.58 -19.14
N GLU A 56 -29.90 9.99 -19.53
CA GLU A 56 -29.68 10.96 -20.62
C GLU A 56 -30.24 10.49 -21.97
N VAL A 57 -30.14 9.19 -22.24
CA VAL A 57 -30.72 8.56 -23.45
C VAL A 57 -32.23 8.31 -23.33
N GLY A 58 -32.84 8.63 -22.18
CA GLY A 58 -34.28 8.52 -21.94
C GLY A 58 -34.77 7.09 -21.71
N LYS A 59 -33.88 6.16 -21.32
CA LYS A 59 -34.27 4.77 -20.99
C LYS A 59 -34.92 4.63 -19.61
N LEU A 60 -34.63 5.58 -18.71
CA LEU A 60 -35.11 5.56 -17.33
C LEU A 60 -36.07 6.71 -17.08
N THR A 61 -37.07 6.47 -16.24
CA THR A 61 -37.91 7.54 -15.70
C THR A 61 -37.11 8.33 -14.65
N GLY A 62 -37.53 9.58 -14.37
CA GLY A 62 -36.86 10.41 -13.36
C GLY A 62 -36.90 9.81 -11.96
N GLU A 63 -37.97 9.08 -11.62
CA GLU A 63 -38.15 8.40 -10.32
C GLU A 63 -37.22 7.17 -10.20
N ASP A 64 -37.15 6.36 -11.26
CA ASP A 64 -36.27 5.18 -11.31
C ASP A 64 -34.80 5.58 -11.27
N TYR A 65 -34.45 6.65 -12.00
CA TYR A 65 -33.11 7.25 -11.97
C TYR A 65 -32.72 7.70 -10.56
N ALA A 66 -33.59 8.48 -9.90
CA ALA A 66 -33.29 9.03 -8.59
C ALA A 66 -33.10 7.92 -7.54
N SER A 67 -33.99 6.92 -7.53
CA SER A 67 -33.91 5.82 -6.57
C SER A 67 -32.66 4.95 -6.79
N THR A 68 -32.34 4.62 -8.05
CA THR A 68 -31.20 3.79 -8.41
C THR A 68 -29.88 4.51 -8.14
N ARG A 69 -29.80 5.80 -8.46
CA ARG A 69 -28.60 6.61 -8.22
C ARG A 69 -28.31 6.78 -6.74
N ASP A 70 -29.33 7.01 -5.91
CA ASP A 70 -29.14 7.12 -4.47
C ASP A 70 -28.72 5.80 -3.83
N PHE A 71 -29.25 4.67 -4.32
CA PHE A 71 -28.80 3.35 -3.91
C PHE A 71 -27.32 3.10 -4.27
N LEU A 72 -26.91 3.39 -5.50
CA LEU A 72 -25.52 3.23 -5.94
C LEU A 72 -24.55 4.14 -5.16
N LYS A 73 -24.96 5.38 -4.86
CA LYS A 73 -24.18 6.26 -3.99
C LYS A 73 -23.98 5.65 -2.59
N ARG A 74 -25.03 5.11 -1.99
CA ARG A 74 -24.93 4.44 -0.67
C ARG A 74 -23.99 3.24 -0.72
N GLN A 75 -23.96 2.48 -1.81
CA GLN A 75 -23.01 1.38 -2.00
C GLN A 75 -21.56 1.84 -2.21
N ALA A 76 -21.35 3.00 -2.85
CA ALA A 76 -20.02 3.54 -3.11
C ALA A 76 -19.37 4.17 -1.87
N VAL A 77 -20.16 4.69 -0.91
CA VAL A 77 -19.65 5.36 0.30
C VAL A 77 -18.66 4.49 1.10
N PRO A 78 -18.97 3.22 1.45
CA PRO A 78 -18.03 2.35 2.18
C PRO A 78 -16.68 2.17 1.49
N ALA A 79 -16.63 2.11 0.16
CA ALA A 79 -15.39 1.97 -0.58
C ALA A 79 -14.54 3.25 -0.51
N LEU A 80 -15.18 4.42 -0.58
CA LEU A 80 -14.53 5.73 -0.46
C LEU A 80 -14.01 5.99 0.97
N GLU A 81 -14.74 5.53 1.99
CA GLU A 81 -14.30 5.61 3.39
C GLU A 81 -13.07 4.73 3.64
N LYS A 82 -13.09 3.48 3.16
CA LYS A 82 -11.94 2.58 3.24
C LYS A 82 -10.69 3.16 2.56
N GLU A 83 -10.84 3.77 1.38
CA GLU A 83 -9.72 4.45 0.69
C GLU A 83 -9.17 5.63 1.52
N ARG A 84 -10.06 6.46 2.07
CA ARG A 84 -9.70 7.60 2.91
C ARG A 84 -8.94 7.17 4.16
N ASP A 85 -9.41 6.12 4.82
CA ASP A 85 -8.79 5.59 6.04
C ASP A 85 -7.46 4.89 5.73
N PHE A 86 -7.37 4.17 4.62
CA PHE A 86 -6.11 3.60 4.16
C PHE A 86 -5.07 4.67 3.84
N SER A 87 -5.49 5.73 3.15
CA SER A 87 -4.66 6.92 2.86
C SER A 87 -4.15 7.55 4.16
N LYS A 88 -5.04 7.85 5.12
CA LYS A 88 -4.67 8.35 6.44
C LYS A 88 -3.65 7.46 7.15
N ARG A 89 -3.84 6.12 7.11
CA ARG A 89 -2.89 5.16 7.70
C ARG A 89 -1.53 5.13 7.00
N LEU A 90 -1.47 5.41 5.70
CA LEU A 90 -0.21 5.52 4.98
C LEU A 90 0.56 6.78 5.39
N PHE A 91 -0.14 7.91 5.47
CA PHE A 91 0.46 9.21 5.82
C PHE A 91 0.73 9.39 7.32
N SER A 92 0.05 8.63 8.18
CA SER A 92 0.26 8.65 9.64
C SER A 92 1.36 7.72 10.14
N ARG A 93 1.88 6.81 9.30
CA ARG A 93 3.12 6.11 9.65
C ARG A 93 4.23 7.15 9.70
N PRO A 94 4.97 7.29 10.82
CA PRO A 94 6.10 8.19 10.86
C PRO A 94 7.03 7.75 9.74
N LYS A 95 7.19 8.63 8.74
CA LYS A 95 8.26 8.56 7.75
C LYS A 95 9.50 8.27 8.57
N LYS A 96 10.01 7.02 8.54
CA LYS A 96 11.16 6.58 9.36
C LYS A 96 12.19 7.67 9.21
N GLU A 97 12.29 8.50 10.23
CA GLU A 97 13.04 9.73 10.13
C GLU A 97 14.46 9.23 10.09
N ILE A 98 15.09 9.29 8.91
CA ILE A 98 16.46 8.82 8.73
C ILE A 98 17.26 9.53 9.80
N THR A 99 17.72 8.77 10.80
CA THR A 99 18.37 9.31 11.99
C THR A 99 19.49 10.23 11.51
N LYS A 100 19.69 11.37 12.17
CA LYS A 100 20.71 12.37 11.76
C LYS A 100 22.08 11.72 11.49
N GLY A 101 22.42 10.67 12.25
CA GLY A 101 23.62 9.86 12.05
C GLY A 101 23.67 9.12 10.71
N LEU A 102 22.57 8.49 10.28
CA LEU A 102 22.50 7.77 9.01
C LEU A 102 22.53 8.74 7.80
N LYS A 103 21.92 9.93 7.92
CA LYS A 103 22.07 10.99 6.89
C LYS A 103 23.54 11.41 6.75
N LYS A 104 24.23 11.65 7.87
CA LYS A 104 25.64 12.04 7.89
C LYS A 104 26.55 10.96 7.29
N ALA A 105 26.26 9.69 7.58
CA ALA A 105 26.99 8.55 7.01
C ALA A 105 26.81 8.44 5.49
N ILE A 106 25.57 8.55 5.01
CA ILE A 106 25.27 8.51 3.57
C ILE A 106 25.94 9.70 2.85
N THR A 107 25.83 10.91 3.40
CA THR A 107 26.48 12.10 2.84
C THR A 107 28.01 11.96 2.82
N GLY A 108 28.62 11.41 3.87
CA GLY A 108 30.05 11.12 3.92
C GLY A 108 30.49 10.12 2.86
N GLU A 109 29.73 9.05 2.66
CA GLU A 109 30.03 8.01 1.66
C GLU A 109 29.87 8.54 0.23
N VAL A 110 28.82 9.34 -0.03
CA VAL A 110 28.63 10.02 -1.32
C VAL A 110 29.77 11.00 -1.60
N LEU A 111 30.22 11.77 -0.60
CA LEU A 111 31.38 12.67 -0.72
C LEU A 111 32.68 11.89 -0.99
N ARG A 112 32.85 10.72 -0.37
CA ARG A 112 33.99 9.82 -0.59
C ARG A 112 34.02 9.28 -2.02
N ILE A 113 32.87 8.82 -2.52
CA ILE A 113 32.71 8.29 -3.89
C ILE A 113 32.86 9.40 -4.93
N CYS A 114 32.31 10.59 -4.68
CA CYS A 114 32.38 11.72 -5.60
C CYS A 114 33.69 12.53 -5.51
N GLY A 115 34.65 12.14 -4.67
CA GLY A 115 36.02 12.68 -4.65
C GLY A 115 36.15 14.17 -4.32
N LYS A 116 35.09 14.83 -3.85
CA LYS A 116 35.11 16.28 -3.61
C LYS A 116 35.60 16.56 -2.19
N LYS A 117 36.89 16.86 -2.03
CA LYS A 117 37.40 17.49 -0.80
C LYS A 117 36.67 18.83 -0.63
N LEU A 118 35.81 18.96 0.38
CA LEU A 118 35.37 20.27 0.83
C LEU A 118 36.59 20.94 1.48
N SER A 119 37.18 21.90 0.76
CA SER A 119 37.97 22.96 1.39
C SER A 119 37.02 23.76 2.28
N LEU A 120 37.29 23.70 3.57
CA LEU A 120 36.66 24.51 4.61
C LEU A 120 37.08 25.96 4.45
#